data_AF-A0A5M9NIR6-F1
#
_entry.id   AF-A0A5M9NIR6-F1
#
_cell.length_a   1.000
_cell.length_b   1.000
_cell.length_c   1.000
_cell.angle_alpha   90.00
_cell.angle_beta   90.00
_cell.angle_gamma   90.00
#
_symmetry.space_group_name_H-M   'P 1'
#
loop_
_entity.id
_entity.type
_entity.pdbx_description
1 polymer ?
#
loop_
_entity_poly.entity_id
_entity_poly.type
_entity_poly.pdbx_seq_one_letter_code
_entity_poly.pdbx_strand_id
1 'polypeptide(L)'
;MFCLSDFKQLNFSDQLSELNTLSYQHPVKLLKLLEENFDINAFIPKSFTDRYYSELGRDRNFSLASVLSLLIVMHIFKIPTTSLLCIFLALSSDIRKFCELDRQIPDETFISRFKTTFEKQIEELFNSMTLKIIQICDDIDENLLKNSPNKGLNSMLIYDTSGLKPKVKENNPKTLVSEINKQKAFAKVINNKDFNPYAAAYKNMPKFAHRSFRLK
;
A
#
# COMPACT_ATOMS: atom_id res chain seq x y z
N MET A 1 -0.04 -16.99 17.43
CA MET A 1 -0.76 -17.82 16.44
C MET A 1 -2.23 -17.71 16.75
N PHE A 2 -3.02 -17.08 15.87
CA PHE A 2 -4.47 -16.94 16.04
C PHE A 2 -5.18 -17.98 15.18
N CYS A 3 -6.27 -18.54 15.68
CA CYS A 3 -7.12 -19.46 14.94
C CYS A 3 -8.57 -19.02 15.08
N LEU A 4 -9.28 -18.93 13.96
CA LEU A 4 -10.72 -18.69 13.93
C LEU A 4 -11.52 -19.93 14.35
N SER A 5 -10.94 -21.11 14.19
CA SER A 5 -11.55 -22.40 14.55
C SER A 5 -10.80 -23.07 15.70
N ASP A 6 -11.49 -23.43 16.78
CA ASP A 6 -10.87 -24.00 17.98
C ASP A 6 -10.20 -25.39 17.76
N PHE A 7 -10.35 -25.99 16.57
CA PHE A 7 -9.99 -27.38 16.29
C PHE A 7 -9.00 -27.58 15.13
N LYS A 8 -8.55 -26.51 14.44
CA LYS A 8 -7.62 -26.65 13.30
C LYS A 8 -6.22 -26.18 13.68
N GLN A 9 -5.21 -27.05 13.49
CA GLN A 9 -3.82 -26.63 13.48
C GLN A 9 -3.53 -25.93 12.15
N LEU A 10 -3.22 -24.64 12.20
CA LEU A 10 -2.96 -23.84 11.00
C LEU A 10 -1.48 -23.84 10.66
N ASN A 11 -1.16 -24.01 9.37
CA ASN A 11 0.13 -23.58 8.84
C ASN A 11 0.11 -22.06 8.55
N PHE A 12 1.26 -21.48 8.22
CA PHE A 12 1.37 -20.04 7.97
C PHE A 12 0.47 -19.52 6.82
N SER A 13 0.29 -20.33 5.77
CA SER A 13 -0.57 -19.96 4.64
C SER A 13 -2.05 -19.93 5.04
N ASP A 14 -2.48 -20.92 5.83
CA ASP A 14 -3.83 -20.94 6.42
C ASP A 14 -4.07 -19.68 7.29
N GLN A 15 -3.08 -19.27 8.10
CA GLN A 15 -3.18 -18.05 8.93
C GLN A 15 -3.38 -16.78 8.10
N LEU A 16 -2.71 -16.65 6.94
CA LEU A 16 -2.90 -15.51 6.05
C LEU A 16 -4.32 -15.46 5.47
N SER A 17 -4.88 -16.62 5.11
CA SER A 17 -6.26 -16.70 4.63
C SER A 17 -7.28 -16.36 5.73
N GLU A 18 -7.01 -16.77 6.98
CA GLU A 18 -7.84 -16.42 8.13
C GLU A 18 -7.74 -14.94 8.48
N LEU A 19 -6.56 -14.31 8.34
CA LEU A 19 -6.40 -12.87 8.57
C LEU A 19 -7.27 -12.07 7.58
N ASN A 20 -7.28 -12.47 6.31
CA ASN A 20 -8.16 -11.85 5.32
C ASN A 20 -9.62 -12.03 5.71
N THR A 21 -10.03 -13.22 6.12
CA THR A 21 -11.40 -13.52 6.56
C THR A 21 -11.80 -12.68 7.79
N LEU A 22 -10.90 -12.56 8.77
CA LEU A 22 -11.05 -11.72 9.96
C LEU A 22 -11.31 -10.26 9.60
N SER A 23 -10.58 -9.72 8.62
CA SER A 23 -10.72 -8.30 8.22
C SER A 23 -12.14 -7.96 7.72
N TYR A 24 -12.84 -8.91 7.09
CA TYR A 24 -14.19 -8.70 6.57
C TYR A 24 -15.29 -9.13 7.54
N GLN A 25 -15.12 -10.27 8.23
CA GLN A 25 -16.19 -10.87 9.05
C GLN A 25 -16.17 -10.41 10.50
N HIS A 26 -14.97 -10.13 11.05
CA HIS A 26 -14.79 -9.79 12.46
C HIS A 26 -13.77 -8.65 12.64
N PRO A 27 -14.03 -7.45 12.08
CA PRO A 27 -13.10 -6.34 12.09
C PRO A 27 -12.67 -5.91 13.50
N VAL A 28 -13.57 -5.98 14.48
CA VAL A 28 -13.27 -5.65 15.89
C VAL A 28 -12.28 -6.65 16.50
N LYS A 29 -12.39 -7.95 16.18
CA LYS A 29 -11.45 -8.97 16.66
C LYS A 29 -10.06 -8.75 16.05
N LEU A 30 -10.00 -8.33 14.78
CA LEU A 30 -8.75 -7.96 14.12
C LEU A 30 -8.10 -6.75 14.80
N LEU A 31 -8.87 -5.69 15.09
CA LEU A 31 -8.35 -4.51 15.79
C LEU A 31 -7.75 -4.84 17.16
N LYS A 32 -8.42 -5.68 17.96
CA LYS A 32 -7.88 -6.15 19.24
C LYS A 32 -6.58 -6.93 19.09
N LEU A 33 -6.52 -7.83 18.10
CA LEU A 33 -5.31 -8.59 17.82
C LEU A 33 -4.14 -7.67 17.46
N LEU A 34 -4.40 -6.63 16.65
CA LEU A 34 -3.39 -5.63 16.33
C LEU A 34 -2.97 -4.84 17.57
N GLU A 35 -3.92 -4.40 18.41
CA GLU A 35 -3.63 -3.67 19.65
C GLU A 35 -2.71 -4.48 20.59
N GLU A 36 -2.92 -5.80 20.68
CA GLU A 36 -2.13 -6.68 21.56
C GLU A 36 -0.75 -7.04 20.99
N ASN A 37 -0.56 -7.02 19.67
CA ASN A 37 0.62 -7.61 19.03
C ASN A 37 1.42 -6.62 18.16
N PHE A 38 0.94 -5.41 17.95
CA PHE A 38 1.56 -4.41 17.09
C PHE A 38 1.65 -3.05 17.78
N ASP A 39 2.86 -2.66 18.18
CA ASP A 39 3.15 -1.31 18.65
C ASP A 39 3.73 -0.47 17.51
N ILE A 40 2.94 0.52 17.05
CA ILE A 40 3.38 1.42 15.98
C ILE A 40 4.57 2.29 16.40
N ASN A 41 4.67 2.64 17.69
CA ASN A 41 5.72 3.53 18.18
C ASN A 41 7.11 2.92 18.01
N ALA A 42 7.22 1.60 18.08
CA ALA A 42 8.47 0.88 17.84
C ALA A 42 9.04 1.09 16.43
N PHE A 43 8.22 1.50 15.47
CA PHE A 43 8.63 1.72 14.08
C PHE A 43 8.84 3.18 13.72
N ILE A 44 8.33 4.14 14.52
CA ILE A 44 8.38 5.56 14.20
C ILE A 44 9.83 6.06 14.29
N PRO A 45 10.45 6.50 13.19
CA PRO A 45 11.79 7.06 13.23
C PRO A 45 11.82 8.34 14.06
N LYS A 46 12.89 8.54 14.81
CA LYS A 46 13.07 9.76 15.62
C LYS A 46 12.96 11.05 14.77
N SER A 47 13.48 11.02 13.53
CA SER A 47 13.34 12.12 12.56
C SER A 47 11.89 12.52 12.29
N PHE A 48 10.96 11.55 12.27
CA PHE A 48 9.54 11.80 12.07
C PHE A 48 8.95 12.46 13.31
N THR A 49 9.20 11.89 14.50
CA THR A 49 8.74 12.46 15.76
C THR A 49 9.22 13.91 15.92
N ASP A 50 10.52 14.14 15.73
CA ASP A 50 11.13 15.47 15.85
C ASP A 50 10.50 16.46 14.86
N ARG A 51 10.25 16.05 13.60
CA ARG A 51 9.62 16.92 12.59
C ARG A 51 8.12 17.12 12.83
N TYR A 52 7.42 16.14 13.38
CA TYR A 52 6.00 16.27 13.67
C TYR A 52 5.77 17.22 14.85
N TYR A 53 6.65 17.18 15.85
CA TYR A 53 6.57 18.02 17.03
C TYR A 53 7.47 19.26 17.01
N SER A 54 8.27 19.48 15.95
CA SER A 54 9.08 20.69 15.79
C SER A 54 8.18 21.92 15.76
N GLU A 55 8.39 22.81 16.74
CA GLU A 55 7.67 24.05 17.06
C GLU A 55 6.46 24.37 16.17
N LEU A 56 5.30 23.90 16.61
CA LEU A 56 4.06 24.59 16.35
C LEU A 56 3.81 25.51 17.55
N GLY A 57 3.49 26.78 17.31
CA GLY A 57 3.09 27.72 18.37
C GLY A 57 1.78 27.33 19.11
N ARG A 58 1.28 26.11 18.91
CA ARG A 58 0.15 25.45 19.56
C ARG A 58 0.38 23.94 19.60
N ASP A 59 -0.12 23.30 20.66
CA ASP A 59 -0.12 21.85 20.77
C ASP A 59 -0.91 21.20 19.63
N ARG A 60 -0.40 20.07 19.13
CA ARG A 60 -1.10 19.23 18.15
C ARG A 60 -2.33 18.60 18.81
N ASN A 61 -3.47 18.65 18.13
CA ASN A 61 -4.70 17.99 18.59
C ASN A 61 -4.62 16.45 18.57
N PHE A 62 -3.74 15.89 17.74
CA PHE A 62 -3.61 14.44 17.53
C PHE A 62 -2.16 14.01 17.68
N SER A 63 -1.91 12.90 18.37
CA SER A 63 -0.57 12.32 18.47
C SER A 63 -0.13 11.75 17.12
N LEU A 64 1.18 11.69 16.88
CA LEU A 64 1.73 11.08 15.67
C LEU A 64 1.29 9.62 15.53
N ALA A 65 1.35 8.84 16.62
CA ALA A 65 0.95 7.44 16.64
C ALA A 65 -0.53 7.28 16.26
N SER A 66 -1.42 8.10 16.82
CA SER A 66 -2.85 8.07 16.53
C SER A 66 -3.15 8.27 15.03
N VAL A 67 -2.48 9.25 14.41
CA VAL A 67 -2.68 9.56 12.99
C VAL A 67 -2.09 8.46 12.10
N LEU A 68 -0.95 7.88 12.47
CA LEU A 68 -0.36 6.78 11.73
C LEU A 68 -1.19 5.48 11.86
N SER A 69 -1.67 5.14 13.06
CA SER A 69 -2.60 4.03 13.29
C SER A 69 -3.86 4.18 12.46
N LEU A 70 -4.39 5.41 12.35
CA LEU A 70 -5.53 5.70 11.48
C LEU A 70 -5.24 5.41 10.00
N LEU A 71 -4.04 5.74 9.50
CA LEU A 71 -3.65 5.41 8.13
C LEU A 71 -3.47 3.90 7.92
N ILE A 72 -2.99 3.17 8.93
CA ILE A 72 -2.92 1.70 8.91
C ILE A 72 -4.33 1.10 8.81
N VAL A 73 -5.28 1.57 9.64
CA VAL A 73 -6.69 1.16 9.56
C VAL A 73 -7.25 1.40 8.16
N MET A 74 -7.01 2.58 7.59
CA MET A 74 -7.44 2.91 6.22
C MET A 74 -6.91 1.89 5.20
N HIS A 75 -5.66 1.43 5.37
CA HIS A 75 -5.05 0.46 4.47
C HIS A 75 -5.55 -0.97 4.68
N ILE A 76 -5.60 -1.45 5.93
CA ILE A 76 -6.04 -2.81 6.30
C ILE A 76 -7.48 -3.06 5.83
N PHE A 77 -8.38 -2.11 6.07
CA PHE A 77 -9.79 -2.22 5.65
C PHE A 77 -10.02 -1.74 4.22
N LYS A 78 -8.96 -1.41 3.47
CA LYS A 78 -9.01 -0.95 2.08
C LYS A 78 -10.00 0.21 1.87
N ILE A 79 -10.04 1.15 2.81
CA ILE A 79 -10.92 2.32 2.74
C ILE A 79 -10.36 3.27 1.67
N PRO A 80 -11.07 3.50 0.54
CA PRO A 80 -10.51 4.17 -0.62
C PRO A 80 -10.35 5.69 -0.45
N THR A 81 -11.14 6.33 0.40
CA THR A 81 -11.20 7.80 0.49
C THR A 81 -11.16 8.29 1.93
N THR A 82 -10.65 9.51 2.12
CA THR A 82 -10.60 10.15 3.42
C THR A 82 -11.99 10.50 3.94
N SER A 83 -12.92 10.94 3.09
CA SER A 83 -14.31 11.18 3.52
C SER A 83 -14.96 9.92 4.09
N LEU A 84 -14.75 8.75 3.45
CA LEU A 84 -15.29 7.49 3.94
C LEU A 84 -14.63 7.06 5.26
N LEU A 85 -13.34 7.32 5.42
CA LEU A 85 -12.64 7.10 6.69
C LEU A 85 -13.24 7.94 7.82
N CYS A 86 -13.56 9.22 7.58
CA CYS A 86 -14.22 10.07 8.57
C CYS A 86 -15.61 9.53 8.95
N ILE A 87 -16.38 8.97 7.99
CA ILE A 87 -17.66 8.32 8.28
C ILE A 87 -17.45 7.10 9.19
N PHE A 88 -16.47 6.25 8.89
CA PHE A 88 -16.14 5.11 9.75
C PHE A 88 -15.73 5.54 11.16
N LEU A 89 -14.92 6.59 11.28
CA LEU A 89 -14.55 7.15 12.58
C LEU A 89 -15.74 7.71 13.35
N ALA A 90 -16.75 8.29 12.67
CA ALA A 90 -17.95 8.77 13.33
C ALA A 90 -18.81 7.60 13.85
N LEU A 91 -18.92 6.52 13.07
CA LEU A 91 -19.82 5.40 13.34
C LEU A 91 -19.21 4.30 14.22
N SER A 92 -17.88 4.14 14.26
CA SER A 92 -17.21 3.05 14.99
C SER A 92 -16.37 3.57 16.15
N SER A 93 -16.80 3.28 17.38
CA SER A 93 -15.99 3.51 18.57
C SER A 93 -14.76 2.61 18.64
N ASP A 94 -14.82 1.38 18.11
CA ASP A 94 -13.68 0.46 18.13
C ASP A 94 -12.50 0.99 17.31
N ILE A 95 -12.78 1.57 16.12
CA ILE A 95 -11.73 2.20 15.31
C ILE A 95 -11.15 3.42 16.04
N ARG A 96 -12.00 4.26 16.64
CA ARG A 96 -11.53 5.42 17.41
C ARG A 96 -10.66 5.00 18.58
N LYS A 97 -11.08 4.01 19.35
CA LYS A 97 -10.34 3.48 20.48
C LYS A 97 -8.98 2.93 20.04
N PHE A 98 -8.95 2.09 19.00
CA PHE A 98 -7.71 1.55 18.44
C PHE A 98 -6.73 2.64 18.00
N CYS A 99 -7.23 3.74 17.42
CA CYS A 99 -6.39 4.86 16.99
C CYS A 99 -6.15 5.90 18.10
N GLU A 100 -6.69 5.73 19.31
CA GLU A 100 -6.68 6.72 20.39
C GLU A 100 -7.33 8.09 20.01
N LEU A 101 -8.41 8.04 19.21
CA LEU A 101 -9.14 9.20 18.67
C LEU A 101 -10.52 9.39 19.32
N ASP A 102 -10.74 8.89 20.53
CA ASP A 102 -12.05 8.97 21.21
C ASP A 102 -12.51 10.39 21.53
N ARG A 103 -11.54 11.29 21.81
CA ARG A 103 -11.84 12.68 22.21
C ARG A 103 -12.19 13.58 21.03
N GLN A 104 -11.56 13.34 19.89
CA GLN A 104 -11.70 14.19 18.71
C GLN A 104 -11.45 13.38 17.44
N ILE A 105 -12.29 13.61 16.43
CA ILE A 105 -12.16 12.98 15.12
C ILE A 105 -11.44 13.97 14.19
N PRO A 106 -10.34 13.56 13.51
CA PRO A 106 -9.69 14.36 12.50
C PRO A 106 -10.60 14.56 11.28
N ASP A 107 -10.65 15.78 10.76
CA ASP A 107 -11.36 16.08 9.54
C ASP A 107 -10.57 15.67 8.27
N GLU A 108 -11.25 15.68 7.13
CA GLU A 108 -10.67 15.29 5.86
C GLU A 108 -9.50 16.18 5.42
N THR A 109 -9.55 17.47 5.77
CA THR A 109 -8.50 18.43 5.43
C THR A 109 -7.23 18.16 6.21
N PHE A 110 -7.35 17.81 7.48
CA PHE A 110 -6.24 17.43 8.35
C PHE A 110 -5.56 16.17 7.81
N ILE A 111 -6.32 15.11 7.55
CA ILE A 111 -5.76 13.82 7.08
C ILE A 111 -5.06 14.01 5.72
N SER A 112 -5.65 14.79 4.82
CA SER A 112 -5.07 15.09 3.51
C SER A 112 -3.78 15.91 3.62
N ARG A 113 -3.77 16.93 4.47
CA ARG A 113 -2.57 17.75 4.75
C ARG A 113 -1.48 16.90 5.41
N PHE A 114 -1.83 16.03 6.35
CA PHE A 114 -0.85 15.16 7.00
C PHE A 114 -0.13 14.27 5.98
N LYS A 115 -0.89 13.55 5.14
CA LYS A 115 -0.32 12.66 4.10
C LYS A 115 0.65 13.38 3.16
N THR A 116 0.28 14.58 2.72
CA THR A 116 1.10 15.38 1.79
C THR A 116 2.29 16.05 2.49
N THR A 117 2.12 16.55 3.71
CA THR A 117 3.18 17.26 4.45
C THR A 117 4.29 16.33 4.91
N PHE A 118 3.93 15.10 5.28
CA PHE A 118 4.83 14.10 5.85
C PHE A 118 5.12 12.93 4.91
N GLU A 119 4.91 13.09 3.61
CA GLU A 119 5.10 12.02 2.61
C GLU A 119 6.48 11.33 2.75
N LYS A 120 7.55 12.11 2.86
CA LYS A 120 8.92 11.59 3.02
C LYS A 120 9.11 10.85 4.34
N GLN A 121 8.48 11.33 5.41
CA GLN A 121 8.59 10.71 6.73
C GLN A 121 7.79 9.39 6.78
N ILE A 122 6.66 9.33 6.08
CA ILE A 122 5.88 8.11 5.89
C ILE A 122 6.70 7.10 5.07
N GLU A 123 7.41 7.53 4.04
CA GLU A 123 8.35 6.68 3.30
C GLU A 123 9.47 6.15 4.21
N GLU A 124 10.10 7.00 5.03
CA GLU A 124 11.11 6.59 6.02
C GLU A 124 10.56 5.58 7.04
N LEU A 125 9.32 5.77 7.52
CA LEU A 125 8.63 4.82 8.39
C LEU A 125 8.50 3.45 7.70
N PHE A 126 8.02 3.40 6.45
CA PHE A 126 7.90 2.14 5.71
C PHE A 126 9.26 1.46 5.52
N ASN A 127 10.30 2.22 5.17
CA ASN A 127 11.66 1.69 5.05
C ASN A 127 12.13 1.06 6.38
N SER A 128 11.83 1.71 7.51
CA SER A 128 12.17 1.20 8.85
C SER A 128 11.39 -0.08 9.18
N MET A 129 10.10 -0.14 8.82
CA MET A 129 9.28 -1.34 8.96
C MET A 129 9.79 -2.50 8.11
N THR A 130 10.20 -2.24 6.86
CA THR A 130 10.74 -3.26 5.95
C THR A 130 11.95 -3.95 6.54
N LEU A 131 12.88 -3.22 7.17
CA LEU A 131 14.03 -3.83 7.84
C LEU A 131 13.60 -4.83 8.93
N LYS A 132 12.58 -4.49 9.71
CA LYS A 132 12.05 -5.39 10.75
C LYS A 132 11.32 -6.59 10.16
N ILE A 133 10.58 -6.39 9.08
CA ILE A 133 9.91 -7.49 8.37
C ILE A 133 10.93 -8.46 7.79
N ILE A 134 12.03 -7.97 7.20
CA ILE A 134 13.13 -8.81 6.72
C ILE A 134 13.68 -9.66 7.86
N GLN A 135 13.97 -9.07 9.03
CA GLN A 135 14.41 -9.83 10.20
C GLN A 135 13.41 -10.92 10.61
N ILE A 136 12.11 -10.61 10.66
CA ILE A 136 11.07 -11.61 10.98
C ILE A 136 11.06 -12.74 9.94
N CYS A 137 11.20 -12.40 8.65
CA CYS A 137 11.26 -13.39 7.58
C CYS A 137 12.52 -14.27 7.69
N ASP A 138 13.65 -13.69 8.07
CA ASP A 138 14.90 -14.42 8.31
C ASP A 138 14.76 -15.36 9.51
N ASP A 139 14.20 -14.88 10.63
CA ASP A 139 13.93 -15.70 11.81
C ASP A 139 12.99 -16.87 11.48
N ILE A 140 11.92 -16.62 10.71
CA ILE A 140 11.01 -17.67 10.26
C ILE A 140 11.76 -18.68 9.38
N ASP A 141 12.55 -18.21 8.42
CA ASP A 141 13.31 -19.08 7.52
C ASP A 141 14.30 -19.94 8.29
N GLU A 142 15.07 -19.36 9.23
CA GLU A 142 16.02 -20.07 10.08
C GLU A 142 15.38 -21.22 10.86
N ASN A 143 14.16 -21.01 11.35
CA ASN A 143 13.37 -22.02 12.07
C ASN A 143 12.78 -23.12 11.16
N LEU A 144 12.80 -22.96 9.84
CA LEU A 144 12.39 -24.03 8.92
C LEU A 144 13.43 -25.15 8.86
N LEU A 145 12.93 -26.39 8.74
CA LEU A 145 13.76 -27.58 8.49
C LEU A 145 14.61 -27.39 7.23
N LYS A 146 15.85 -27.89 7.23
CA LYS A 146 16.81 -27.72 6.12
C LYS A 146 16.31 -28.27 4.77
N ASN A 147 15.41 -29.25 4.80
CA ASN A 147 14.80 -29.87 3.63
C ASN A 147 13.41 -29.30 3.29
N SER A 148 12.97 -28.23 3.97
CA SER A 148 11.70 -27.57 3.67
C SER A 148 11.74 -27.01 2.24
N PRO A 149 10.68 -27.21 1.43
CA PRO A 149 10.60 -26.62 0.10
C PRO A 149 10.59 -25.08 0.13
N ASN A 150 10.34 -24.47 1.29
CA ASN A 150 10.24 -23.02 1.47
C ASN A 150 11.51 -22.37 2.03
N LYS A 151 12.58 -23.15 2.28
CA LYS A 151 13.85 -22.65 2.85
C LYS A 151 14.55 -21.71 1.85
N GLY A 152 15.03 -20.56 2.33
CA GLY A 152 15.71 -19.54 1.54
C GLY A 152 14.80 -18.65 0.70
N LEU A 153 13.48 -18.83 0.76
CA LEU A 153 12.52 -18.02 -0.01
C LEU A 153 12.29 -16.62 0.57
N ASN A 154 12.67 -16.35 1.82
CA ASN A 154 12.69 -15.01 2.42
C ASN A 154 13.42 -13.98 1.55
N SER A 155 14.52 -14.38 0.89
CA SER A 155 15.29 -13.54 -0.02
C SER A 155 14.53 -13.12 -1.29
N MET A 156 13.49 -13.87 -1.69
CA MET A 156 12.67 -13.56 -2.86
C MET A 156 11.60 -12.48 -2.58
N LEU A 157 11.16 -12.32 -1.33
CA LEU A 157 10.13 -11.34 -0.94
C LEU A 157 10.54 -9.89 -1.25
N ILE A 158 11.84 -9.62 -1.35
CA ILE A 158 12.39 -8.28 -1.66
C ILE A 158 12.11 -7.86 -3.12
N TYR A 159 11.80 -8.80 -4.02
CA TYR A 159 11.74 -8.54 -5.47
C TYR A 159 10.33 -8.51 -6.07
N ASP A 160 9.25 -8.66 -5.28
CA ASP A 160 7.89 -8.63 -5.83
C ASP A 160 7.50 -7.20 -6.28
N THR A 161 7.76 -6.93 -7.55
CA THR A 161 7.44 -5.67 -8.24
C THR A 161 6.10 -5.72 -8.98
N SER A 162 5.33 -6.80 -8.83
CA SER A 162 4.06 -7.00 -9.55
C SER A 162 3.01 -5.91 -9.29
N GLY A 163 3.09 -5.24 -8.13
CA GLY A 163 2.26 -4.10 -7.76
C GLY A 163 2.71 -2.75 -8.34
N LEU A 164 3.95 -2.65 -8.83
CA LEU A 164 4.46 -1.43 -9.43
C LEU A 164 3.99 -1.34 -10.88
N LYS A 165 3.04 -0.45 -11.15
CA LYS A 165 2.73 0.00 -12.51
C LYS A 165 3.62 1.21 -12.85
N PRO A 166 4.77 1.02 -13.52
CA PRO A 166 5.63 2.14 -13.82
C PRO A 166 4.88 3.12 -14.73
N LYS A 167 4.90 4.40 -14.36
CA LYS A 167 4.37 5.49 -15.17
C LYS A 167 5.31 5.71 -16.35
N VAL A 168 5.14 4.90 -17.40
CA VAL A 168 5.87 4.98 -18.66
C VAL A 168 4.93 5.37 -19.78
N LYS A 169 5.46 5.96 -20.84
CA LYS A 169 4.67 6.50 -21.95
C LYS A 169 3.84 5.39 -22.61
N GLU A 170 4.38 4.19 -22.67
CA GLU A 170 3.83 2.99 -23.27
C GLU A 170 2.57 2.50 -22.52
N ASN A 171 2.52 2.70 -21.20
CA ASN A 171 1.36 2.34 -20.36
C ASN A 171 0.23 3.39 -20.43
N ASN A 172 0.44 4.53 -21.11
CA ASN A 172 -0.59 5.56 -21.28
C ASN A 172 -1.44 5.25 -22.53
N PRO A 173 -2.77 5.08 -22.39
CA PRO A 173 -3.67 4.84 -23.53
C PRO A 173 -3.55 5.89 -24.64
N LYS A 174 -3.22 7.14 -24.30
CA LYS A 174 -3.04 8.24 -25.27
C LYS A 174 -1.90 7.98 -26.25
N THR A 175 -0.87 7.24 -25.86
CA THR A 175 0.27 6.91 -26.72
C THR A 175 -0.15 6.00 -27.87
N LEU A 176 -0.89 4.94 -27.57
CA LEU A 176 -1.43 4.05 -28.59
C LEU A 176 -2.41 4.78 -29.51
N VAL A 177 -3.32 5.60 -28.94
CA VAL A 177 -4.26 6.41 -29.72
C VAL A 177 -3.51 7.36 -30.66
N SER A 178 -2.44 8.01 -30.21
CA SER A 178 -1.61 8.87 -31.05
C SER A 178 -0.97 8.11 -32.21
N GLU A 179 -0.48 6.89 -31.97
CA GLU A 179 0.13 6.07 -33.03
C GLU A 179 -0.91 5.58 -34.03
N ILE A 180 -2.07 5.12 -33.57
CA ILE A 180 -3.21 4.75 -34.44
C ILE A 180 -3.60 5.94 -35.34
N ASN A 181 -3.68 7.14 -34.79
CA ASN A 181 -4.04 8.33 -35.56
C ASN A 181 -3.00 8.66 -36.64
N LYS A 182 -1.70 8.50 -36.35
CA LYS A 182 -0.63 8.64 -37.36
C LYS A 182 -0.76 7.62 -38.48
N GLN A 183 -0.99 6.35 -38.14
CA GLN A 183 -1.15 5.29 -39.14
C GLN A 183 -2.42 5.48 -39.98
N LYS A 184 -3.52 5.97 -39.40
CA LYS A 184 -4.72 6.36 -40.16
C LYS A 184 -4.47 7.52 -41.12
N ALA A 185 -3.72 8.53 -40.70
CA ALA A 185 -3.34 9.64 -41.57
C ALA A 185 -2.46 9.15 -42.72
N PHE A 186 -1.49 8.28 -42.43
CA PHE A 186 -0.65 7.64 -43.43
C PHE A 186 -1.48 6.82 -44.43
N ALA A 187 -2.41 5.97 -43.96
CA ALA A 187 -3.30 5.17 -44.79
C ALA A 187 -4.07 6.00 -45.83
N LYS A 188 -4.53 7.20 -45.44
CA LYS A 188 -5.25 8.14 -46.34
C LYS A 188 -4.36 8.63 -47.48
N VAL A 189 -3.06 8.79 -47.26
CA VAL A 189 -2.11 9.31 -48.26
C VAL A 189 -1.71 8.23 -49.27
N ILE A 190 -1.48 6.99 -48.81
CA ILE A 190 -1.00 5.90 -49.68
C ILE A 190 -2.13 5.31 -50.53
N ASN A 191 -3.40 5.55 -50.15
CA ASN A 191 -4.61 5.07 -50.81
C ASN A 191 -4.60 3.55 -51.11
N ASN A 192 -3.96 2.77 -50.23
CA ASN A 192 -3.87 1.32 -50.33
C ASN A 192 -4.98 0.67 -49.48
N LYS A 193 -5.85 -0.11 -50.11
CA LYS A 193 -6.99 -0.78 -49.45
C LYS A 193 -6.57 -1.92 -48.53
N ASP A 194 -5.39 -2.50 -48.72
CA ASP A 194 -4.88 -3.63 -47.93
C ASP A 194 -4.12 -3.18 -46.68
N PHE A 195 -3.89 -1.87 -46.51
CA PHE A 195 -3.19 -1.35 -45.35
C PHE A 195 -4.09 -1.28 -44.11
N ASN A 196 -3.77 -2.07 -43.09
CA ASN A 196 -4.46 -2.03 -41.79
C ASN A 196 -3.73 -1.09 -40.80
N PRO A 197 -4.27 0.12 -40.55
CA PRO A 197 -3.61 1.11 -39.69
C PRO A 197 -3.54 0.68 -38.22
N TYR A 198 -4.46 -0.17 -37.76
CA TYR A 198 -4.45 -0.67 -36.40
C TYR A 198 -3.32 -1.68 -36.20
N ALA A 199 -3.21 -2.68 -37.08
CA ALA A 199 -2.15 -3.67 -37.02
C ALA A 199 -0.75 -3.02 -37.12
N ALA A 200 -0.60 -2.02 -38.00
CA ALA A 200 0.64 -1.24 -38.11
C ALA A 200 0.95 -0.47 -36.81
N ALA A 201 -0.04 0.17 -36.19
CA ALA A 201 0.15 0.89 -34.94
C ALA A 201 0.58 -0.03 -33.79
N TYR A 202 -0.05 -1.20 -33.65
CA TYR A 202 0.37 -2.20 -32.65
C TYR A 202 1.78 -2.74 -32.91
N LYS A 203 2.16 -2.93 -34.18
CA LYS A 203 3.52 -3.35 -34.56
C LYS A 203 4.57 -2.27 -34.24
N ASN A 204 4.19 -1.00 -34.33
CA ASN A 204 5.07 0.14 -34.03
C ASN A 204 5.17 0.46 -32.53
N MET A 205 4.30 -0.10 -31.69
CA MET A 205 4.46 0.02 -30.25
C MET A 205 5.78 -0.66 -29.83
N PRO A 206 6.54 -0.04 -28.91
CA PRO A 206 7.80 -0.61 -28.46
C PRO A 206 7.56 -1.92 -27.71
N LYS A 207 8.45 -2.90 -27.92
CA LYS A 207 8.37 -4.21 -27.27
C LYS A 207 8.68 -4.14 -25.77
N PHE A 208 9.39 -3.09 -25.36
CA PHE A 208 9.80 -2.85 -23.99
C PHE A 208 9.41 -1.43 -23.59
N ALA A 209 8.98 -1.24 -22.35
CA ALA A 209 8.76 0.08 -21.80
C ALA A 209 10.11 0.73 -21.48
N HIS A 210 10.30 1.99 -21.90
CA HIS A 210 11.47 2.75 -21.55
C HIS A 210 11.15 3.78 -20.48
N ARG A 211 12.08 3.99 -19.55
CA ARG A 211 11.95 5.03 -18.52
C ARG A 211 11.86 6.39 -19.21
N SER A 212 10.73 7.08 -19.04
CA SER A 212 10.60 8.47 -19.50
C SER A 212 11.25 9.40 -18.47
N PHE A 213 12.37 10.04 -18.84
CA PHE A 213 13.01 11.07 -18.02
C PHE A 213 12.17 12.37 -17.86
N ARG A 214 10.97 12.43 -18.46
CA ARG A 214 10.17 13.66 -18.58
C ARG A 214 8.80 13.63 -17.89
N LEU A 215 8.50 12.63 -17.06
CA LEU A 215 7.26 12.63 -16.28
C LEU A 215 7.56 13.22 -14.90
N LYS A 216 7.23 14.51 -14.75
CA LYS A 216 7.05 15.16 -13.44
C LYS A 216 5.74 14.67 -12.82
#